data_AF-A0A1I7LGB1-F1
#
_entry.id   AF-A0A1I7LGB1-F1
#
_cell.length_a   1.000
_cell.length_b   1.000
_cell.length_c   1.000
_cell.angle_alpha   90.00
_cell.angle_beta   90.00
_cell.angle_gamma   90.00
#
_symmetry.space_group_name_H-M   'P 1'
#
loop_
_entity.id
_entity.type
_entity.pdbx_description
1 polymer ?
#
loop_
_entity_poly.entity_id
_entity_poly.type
_entity_poly.pdbx_seq_one_letter_code
_entity_poly.pdbx_strand_id
1 'polypeptide(L)'
;MATNDVFISVLGPILANLIAEQRGVGYHYDKEARDFARFDRFCAAVGHQSLSLPRELVEQWTAKQIHETETNRQHRISRMRVLGRYMQRCGYPAWVYPRQATAQTSARYVPHIFSRSELAALFRVIDASTPEHSSLTATWYYPCCFDSFTAAA
;
A
#
# COMPACT_ATOMS: atom_id res chain seq x y z
N MET A 1 -5.91 13.70 3.29
CA MET A 1 -5.60 14.83 2.39
C MET A 1 -4.98 14.25 1.13
N ALA A 2 -5.67 14.32 -0.01
CA ALA A 2 -5.14 13.82 -1.28
C ALA A 2 -3.92 14.67 -1.66
N THR A 3 -2.74 14.08 -1.70
CA THR A 3 -1.55 14.75 -2.23
C THR A 3 -1.80 14.97 -3.72
N ASN A 4 -1.88 16.24 -4.12
CA ASN A 4 -1.81 16.62 -5.52
C ASN A 4 -0.33 16.47 -5.92
N ASP A 5 0.12 15.23 -6.05
CA ASP A 5 1.50 14.93 -6.43
C ASP A 5 1.68 15.42 -7.86
N VAL A 6 2.37 16.56 -8.01
CA VAL A 6 2.68 17.13 -9.32
C VAL A 6 3.66 16.19 -10.02
N PHE A 7 3.19 15.56 -11.08
CA PHE A 7 4.02 14.77 -11.98
C PHE A 7 4.84 15.70 -12.89
N ILE A 8 6.09 15.32 -13.14
CA ILE A 8 7.09 16.12 -13.85
C ILE A 8 7.60 15.46 -15.15
N SER A 9 7.45 14.14 -15.30
CA SER A 9 7.92 13.46 -16.52
C SER A 9 6.89 13.52 -17.66
N VAL A 10 7.31 13.11 -18.86
CA VAL A 10 6.42 12.97 -20.02
C VAL A 10 5.25 12.01 -19.77
N LEU A 11 5.41 11.04 -18.86
CA LEU A 11 4.36 10.08 -18.50
C LEU A 11 3.38 10.65 -17.45
N GLY A 12 3.65 11.82 -16.89
CA GLY A 12 2.87 12.43 -15.82
C GLY A 12 1.35 12.51 -16.09
N PRO A 13 0.91 13.01 -17.26
CA PRO A 13 -0.51 13.04 -17.60
C PRO A 13 -1.15 11.63 -17.65
N ILE A 14 -0.42 10.62 -18.13
CA ILE A 14 -0.90 9.23 -18.20
C ILE A 14 -1.07 8.68 -16.78
N LEU A 15 -0.12 8.95 -15.88
CA LEU A 15 -0.17 8.54 -14.49
C LEU A 15 -1.34 9.20 -13.75
N ALA A 16 -1.54 10.50 -13.96
CA ALA A 16 -2.65 11.24 -13.38
C ALA A 16 -4.00 10.67 -13.84
N ASN A 17 -4.15 10.40 -15.15
CA ASN A 17 -5.39 9.82 -15.70
C ASN A 17 -5.66 8.40 -15.18
N LEU A 18 -4.62 7.57 -15.04
CA LEU A 18 -4.74 6.25 -14.41
C LEU A 18 -5.26 6.37 -12.96
N ILE A 19 -4.67 7.25 -12.16
CA ILE A 19 -5.07 7.45 -10.76
C ILE A 19 -6.51 7.98 -10.67
N ALA A 20 -6.88 8.93 -11.53
CA ALA A 20 -8.23 9.46 -11.61
C ALA A 20 -9.24 8.36 -11.97
N GLU A 21 -8.92 7.49 -12.93
CA GLU A 21 -9.77 6.36 -13.30
C GLU A 21 -9.96 5.40 -12.12
N GLN A 22 -8.87 5.00 -11.45
CA GLN A 22 -8.95 4.07 -10.32
C GLN A 22 -9.74 4.64 -9.14
N ARG A 23 -9.60 5.94 -8.87
CA ARG A 23 -10.40 6.64 -7.86
C ARG A 23 -11.88 6.76 -8.27
N GLY A 24 -12.16 7.00 -9.55
CA GLY A 24 -13.52 7.03 -10.08
C GLY A 24 -14.26 5.69 -9.94
N VAL A 25 -13.52 4.57 -9.95
CA VAL A 25 -14.05 3.22 -9.69
C VAL A 25 -14.24 2.94 -8.19
N GLY A 26 -13.72 3.80 -7.30
CA GLY A 26 -13.91 3.70 -5.85
C GLY A 26 -12.68 3.20 -5.08
N TYR A 27 -11.51 3.08 -5.70
CA TYR A 27 -10.27 2.76 -4.98
C TYR A 27 -9.68 4.01 -4.31
N HIS A 28 -9.25 3.92 -3.05
CA HIS A 28 -8.56 5.02 -2.36
C HIS A 28 -7.26 5.46 -3.06
N TYR A 29 -6.45 4.49 -3.50
CA TYR A 29 -5.29 4.66 -4.39
C TYR A 29 -4.17 5.64 -3.93
N ASP A 30 -4.19 6.11 -2.68
CA ASP A 30 -3.21 7.09 -2.15
C ASP A 30 -1.80 6.51 -1.97
N LYS A 31 -1.70 5.21 -1.73
CA LYS A 31 -0.39 4.54 -1.65
C LYS A 31 0.22 4.41 -3.05
N GLU A 32 -0.58 3.99 -4.00
CA GLU A 32 -0.21 3.80 -5.40
C GLU A 32 0.16 5.13 -6.05
N ALA A 33 -0.59 6.21 -5.78
CA ALA A 33 -0.29 7.55 -6.27
C ALA A 33 1.13 8.01 -5.87
N ARG A 34 1.50 7.82 -4.59
CA ARG A 34 2.86 8.14 -4.11
C ARG A 34 3.94 7.31 -4.79
N ASP A 35 3.64 6.05 -5.07
CA ASP A 35 4.59 5.17 -5.75
C ASP A 35 4.71 5.47 -7.25
N PHE A 36 3.63 5.93 -7.89
CA PHE A 36 3.68 6.49 -9.23
C PHE A 36 4.42 7.83 -9.28
N ALA A 37 4.32 8.67 -8.25
CA ALA A 37 5.11 9.90 -8.16
C ALA A 37 6.62 9.62 -8.04
N ARG A 38 7.01 8.55 -7.32
CA ARG A 38 8.41 8.10 -7.29
C ARG A 38 8.87 7.57 -8.64
N PHE A 39 8.04 6.80 -9.33
CA PHE A 39 8.32 6.32 -10.67
C PHE A 39 8.45 7.48 -11.67
N ASP A 40 7.58 8.48 -11.60
CA ASP A 40 7.63 9.66 -12.45
C ASP A 40 8.92 10.47 -12.28
N ARG A 41 9.37 10.68 -11.03
CA ARG A 41 10.68 11.28 -10.76
C ARG A 41 11.83 10.43 -11.30
N PHE A 42 11.71 9.11 -11.22
CA PHE A 42 12.68 8.21 -11.84
C PHE A 42 12.70 8.37 -13.36
N CYS A 43 11.55 8.44 -14.03
CA CYS A 43 11.46 8.70 -15.47
C CYS A 43 12.12 10.02 -15.86
N ALA A 44 11.91 11.08 -15.08
CA ALA A 44 12.57 12.36 -15.30
C ALA A 44 14.09 12.27 -15.09
N ALA A 45 14.54 11.57 -14.05
CA ALA A 45 15.96 11.40 -13.74
C ALA A 45 16.74 10.62 -14.81
N VAL A 46 16.11 9.61 -15.44
CA VAL A 46 16.72 8.86 -16.54
C VAL A 46 16.57 9.55 -17.91
N GLY A 47 15.92 10.71 -17.96
CA GLY A 47 15.71 11.47 -19.20
C GLY A 47 14.73 10.81 -20.17
N HIS A 48 13.74 10.08 -19.67
CA HIS A 48 12.73 9.44 -20.51
C HIS A 48 11.79 10.47 -21.14
N GLN A 49 11.70 10.50 -22.47
CA GLN A 49 10.98 11.54 -23.22
C GLN A 49 9.85 11.00 -24.12
N SER A 50 9.64 9.69 -24.21
CA SER A 50 8.59 9.12 -25.05
C SER A 50 7.31 8.83 -24.26
N LEU A 51 6.15 9.01 -24.89
CA LEU A 51 4.84 8.55 -24.40
C LEU A 51 4.68 7.03 -24.58
N SER A 52 5.71 6.28 -24.16
CA SER A 52 5.76 4.83 -24.22
C SER A 52 6.37 4.28 -22.95
N LEU A 53 6.10 2.99 -22.70
CA LEU A 53 6.66 2.26 -21.57
C LEU A 53 7.55 1.13 -22.09
N PRO A 54 8.82 1.42 -22.43
CA PRO A 54 9.75 0.43 -22.96
C PRO A 54 10.15 -0.58 -21.87
N ARG A 55 10.57 -1.76 -22.31
CA ARG A 55 10.93 -2.88 -21.43
C ARG A 55 12.05 -2.49 -20.48
N GLU A 56 13.07 -1.80 -21.00
CA GLU A 56 14.28 -1.40 -20.30
C GLU A 56 13.95 -0.48 -19.12
N LEU A 57 13.02 0.47 -19.33
CA LEU A 57 12.57 1.39 -18.29
C LEU A 57 11.85 0.64 -17.15
N VAL A 58 10.99 -0.31 -17.51
CA VAL A 58 10.27 -1.12 -16.51
C VAL A 58 11.23 -2.03 -15.74
N GLU A 59 12.16 -2.69 -16.43
CA GLU A 59 13.15 -3.57 -15.82
C GLU A 59 14.10 -2.80 -14.90
N GLN A 60 14.57 -1.62 -15.30
CA GLN A 60 15.38 -0.75 -14.45
C GLN A 60 14.63 -0.33 -13.18
N TRP A 61 13.37 0.09 -13.30
CA TRP A 61 12.56 0.45 -12.15
C TRP A 61 12.24 -0.73 -11.22
N THR A 62 12.04 -1.93 -11.78
CA THR A 62 11.68 -3.15 -11.03
C THR A 62 12.87 -3.97 -10.55
N ALA A 63 14.10 -3.53 -10.85
CA ALA A 63 15.32 -4.11 -10.33
C ALA A 63 15.27 -4.19 -8.79
N LYS A 64 15.78 -5.29 -8.23
CA LYS A 64 15.76 -5.53 -6.79
C LYS A 64 16.77 -4.62 -6.10
N GLN A 65 16.32 -3.86 -5.10
CA GLN A 65 17.20 -3.08 -4.25
C GLN A 65 17.73 -3.93 -3.09
N ILE A 66 18.96 -3.68 -2.65
CA ILE A 66 19.66 -4.49 -1.63
C ILE A 66 18.89 -4.53 -0.30
N HIS A 67 18.25 -3.43 0.08
CA HIS A 67 17.51 -3.26 1.33
C HIS A 67 16.00 -3.54 1.18
N GLU A 68 15.58 -4.16 0.09
CA GLU A 68 14.16 -4.37 -0.21
C GLU A 68 13.72 -5.83 -0.03
N THR A 69 12.58 -6.02 0.64
CA THR A 69 11.92 -7.32 0.75
C THR A 69 11.34 -7.76 -0.60
N GLU A 70 11.30 -9.07 -0.85
CA GLU A 70 10.72 -9.58 -2.11
C GLU A 70 9.25 -9.13 -2.29
N THR A 71 8.48 -9.06 -1.21
CA THR A 71 7.10 -8.56 -1.21
C THR A 71 6.99 -7.13 -1.74
N ASN A 72 7.86 -6.22 -1.28
CA ASN A 72 7.86 -4.84 -1.76
C ASN A 72 8.21 -4.75 -3.24
N ARG A 73 9.19 -5.56 -3.70
CA ARG A 73 9.55 -5.64 -5.11
C ARG A 73 8.37 -6.10 -5.95
N GLN A 74 7.64 -7.11 -5.48
CA GLN A 74 6.46 -7.65 -6.16
C GLN A 74 5.31 -6.65 -6.21
N HIS A 75 5.11 -5.84 -5.16
CA HIS A 75 4.18 -4.72 -5.21
C HIS A 75 4.58 -3.67 -6.26
N ARG A 76 5.87 -3.33 -6.38
CA ARG A 76 6.37 -2.41 -7.43
C ARG A 76 6.14 -2.98 -8.83
N ILE A 77 6.45 -4.26 -9.05
CA ILE A 77 6.18 -4.95 -10.32
C ILE A 77 4.67 -4.96 -10.63
N SER A 78 3.82 -5.25 -9.64
CA SER A 78 2.36 -5.26 -9.82
C SER A 78 1.82 -3.92 -10.32
N ARG A 79 2.33 -2.82 -9.77
CA ARG A 79 1.95 -1.46 -10.21
C ARG A 79 2.38 -1.17 -11.64
N MET A 80 3.58 -1.61 -12.03
CA MET A 80 4.03 -1.48 -13.43
C MET A 80 3.16 -2.30 -14.39
N ARG A 81 2.66 -3.47 -13.97
CA ARG A 81 1.69 -4.23 -14.79
C ARG A 81 0.36 -3.51 -14.95
N VAL A 82 -0.12 -2.83 -13.89
CA VAL A 82 -1.33 -2.00 -13.99
C VAL A 82 -1.11 -0.86 -14.97
N LEU A 83 0.00 -0.13 -14.84
CA LEU A 83 0.36 0.96 -15.75
C LEU A 83 0.49 0.49 -17.20
N GLY A 84 1.22 -0.59 -17.45
CA GLY A 84 1.39 -1.11 -18.80
C GLY A 84 0.07 -1.51 -19.46
N ARG A 85 -0.83 -2.18 -18.72
CA ARG A 85 -2.16 -2.54 -19.24
C ARG A 85 -3.04 -1.32 -19.50
N TYR A 86 -2.98 -0.32 -18.61
CA TYR A 86 -3.67 0.95 -18.80
C TYR A 86 -3.19 1.66 -20.08
N MET A 87 -1.87 1.76 -20.25
CA MET A 87 -1.26 2.39 -21.42
C MET A 87 -1.64 1.66 -22.72
N GLN A 88 -1.60 0.34 -22.74
CA GLN A 88 -2.07 -0.46 -23.89
C GLN A 88 -3.54 -0.20 -24.21
N ARG A 89 -4.42 -0.15 -23.19
CA ARG A 89 -5.85 0.15 -23.38
C ARG A 89 -6.09 1.56 -23.93
N CYS A 90 -5.26 2.53 -23.55
CA CYS A 90 -5.31 3.89 -24.07
C CYS A 90 -4.60 4.07 -25.43
N GLY A 91 -4.03 3.01 -26.02
CA GLY A 91 -3.38 3.06 -27.33
C GLY A 91 -1.91 3.47 -27.31
N TYR A 92 -1.27 3.58 -26.14
CA TYR A 92 0.16 3.87 -26.02
C TYR A 92 1.01 2.60 -26.16
N PRO A 93 2.19 2.69 -26.79
CA PRO A 93 3.14 1.58 -26.82
C PRO A 93 3.64 1.28 -25.41
N ALA A 94 3.30 0.12 -24.86
CA ALA A 94 3.73 -0.27 -23.53
C ALA A 94 4.04 -1.76 -23.46
N TRP A 95 5.20 -2.07 -22.87
CA TRP A 95 5.58 -3.42 -22.50
C TRP A 95 5.00 -3.76 -21.13
N VAL A 96 4.32 -4.90 -21.02
CA VAL A 96 3.71 -5.37 -19.77
C VAL A 96 4.60 -6.42 -19.14
N TYR A 97 5.00 -6.17 -17.89
CA TYR A 97 5.83 -7.12 -17.15
C TYR A 97 5.13 -8.48 -17.01
N PRO A 98 5.73 -9.59 -17.48
CA PRO A 98 5.08 -10.90 -17.49
C PRO A 98 4.83 -11.41 -16.07
N ARG A 99 3.72 -12.12 -15.87
CA ARG A 99 3.46 -12.80 -14.61
C ARG A 99 4.37 -14.02 -14.53
N GLN A 100 5.33 -14.01 -13.60
CA GLN A 100 6.12 -15.20 -13.33
C GLN A 100 5.21 -16.25 -12.68
N ALA A 101 5.34 -17.51 -13.10
CA ALA A 101 4.59 -18.66 -12.56
C ALA A 101 5.08 -19.09 -11.16
N THR A 102 5.93 -18.29 -10.51
CA THR A 102 6.43 -18.59 -9.18
C THR A 102 5.28 -18.46 -8.19
N ALA A 103 4.86 -19.63 -7.68
CA ALA A 103 3.92 -19.73 -6.58
C ALA A 103 4.41 -18.80 -5.47
N GLN A 104 3.66 -17.72 -5.25
CA GLN A 104 3.93 -16.78 -4.18
C GLN A 104 3.52 -17.49 -2.89
N THR A 105 4.37 -18.38 -2.39
CA THR A 105 4.17 -19.07 -1.13
C THR A 105 4.50 -18.09 -0.02
N SER A 106 3.66 -17.07 0.15
CA SER A 106 3.56 -16.44 1.46
C SER A 106 3.03 -17.51 2.40
N ALA A 107 3.77 -17.80 3.48
CA ALA A 107 3.26 -18.65 4.54
C ALA A 107 1.85 -18.15 4.91
N ARG A 108 0.85 -19.02 4.82
CA ARG A 108 -0.54 -18.66 5.10
C ARG A 108 -0.58 -18.13 6.53
N TYR A 109 -0.88 -16.84 6.69
CA TYR A 109 -1.12 -16.29 8.01
C TYR A 109 -2.31 -17.02 8.63
N VAL A 110 -2.06 -17.74 9.72
CA VAL A 110 -3.09 -18.36 10.53
C VAL A 110 -3.30 -17.44 11.73
N PRO A 111 -4.43 -16.73 11.82
CA PRO A 111 -4.69 -15.88 12.98
C PRO A 111 -4.79 -16.75 14.24
N HIS A 112 -4.11 -16.33 15.31
CA HIS A 112 -4.30 -16.94 16.62
C HIS A 112 -5.64 -16.49 17.18
N ILE A 113 -6.60 -17.41 17.27
CA ILE A 113 -7.89 -17.15 17.90
C ILE A 113 -7.73 -17.42 19.39
N PHE A 114 -7.82 -16.36 20.20
CA PHE A 114 -7.73 -16.49 21.66
C PHE A 114 -8.86 -17.37 22.21
N SER A 115 -8.48 -18.33 23.05
CA SER A 115 -9.39 -19.08 23.90
C SER A 115 -9.99 -18.17 24.99
N ARG A 116 -11.08 -18.63 25.61
CA ARG A 116 -11.73 -17.92 26.72
C ARG A 116 -10.77 -17.67 27.89
N SER A 117 -9.87 -18.61 28.18
CA SER A 117 -8.86 -18.48 29.22
C SER A 117 -7.79 -17.45 28.88
N GLU A 118 -7.34 -17.37 27.62
CA GLU A 118 -6.37 -16.38 27.18
C GLU A 118 -6.97 -14.97 27.20
N LEU A 119 -8.23 -14.82 26.78
CA LEU A 119 -8.95 -13.55 26.90
C LEU A 119 -9.08 -13.12 28.37
N ALA A 120 -9.46 -14.04 29.27
CA ALA A 120 -9.58 -13.73 30.70
C ALA A 120 -8.22 -13.41 31.35
N ALA A 121 -7.13 -14.01 30.88
CA ALA A 121 -5.78 -13.66 31.32
C ALA A 121 -5.37 -12.27 30.80
N LEU A 122 -5.63 -11.98 29.52
CA LEU A 122 -5.38 -10.68 28.91
C LEU A 122 -6.12 -9.56 29.64
N PHE A 123 -7.43 -9.72 29.88
CA PHE A 123 -8.22 -8.72 30.58
C PHE A 123 -7.74 -8.49 32.02
N ARG A 124 -7.39 -9.55 32.76
CA ARG A 124 -6.81 -9.37 34.10
C ARG A 124 -5.53 -8.54 34.11
N VAL A 125 -4.66 -8.71 33.11
CA VAL A 125 -3.43 -7.91 32.99
C VAL A 125 -3.75 -6.46 32.63
N ILE A 126 -4.71 -6.24 31.73
CA ILE A 126 -5.16 -4.89 31.36
C ILE A 126 -5.77 -4.18 32.58
N ASP A 127 -6.65 -4.86 33.31
CA ASP A 127 -7.34 -4.31 34.49
C ASP A 127 -6.37 -4.01 35.64
N ALA A 128 -5.30 -4.80 35.76
CA ALA A 128 -4.25 -4.59 36.75
C ALA A 128 -3.17 -3.59 36.30
N SER A 129 -3.17 -3.17 35.04
CA SER A 129 -2.21 -2.19 34.53
C SER A 129 -2.60 -0.78 34.97
N THR A 130 -1.76 -0.16 35.78
CA THR A 130 -1.88 1.27 36.10
C THR A 130 -1.48 2.09 34.88
N PRO A 131 -2.23 3.14 34.51
CA PRO A 131 -1.81 4.02 33.42
C PRO A 131 -0.50 4.71 33.80
N GLU A 132 0.60 4.32 33.15
CA GLU A 132 1.84 5.05 33.26
C GLU A 132 1.76 6.34 32.43
N HIS A 133 1.57 7.46 33.11
CA HIS A 133 1.69 8.79 32.53
C HIS A 133 3.17 9.08 32.19
N SER A 134 3.59 8.78 30.96
CA SER A 134 4.86 9.31 30.45
C SER A 134 4.80 9.67 28.97
N SER A 135 3.90 10.59 28.59
CA SER A 135 4.13 11.49 27.44
C SER A 135 3.16 12.67 27.45
N LEU A 136 3.66 13.85 27.09
CA LEU A 136 2.95 15.15 27.11
C LEU A 136 1.90 15.33 25.99
N THR A 137 1.45 14.25 25.34
CA THR A 137 0.46 14.29 24.24
C THR A 137 -0.50 13.09 24.28
N ALA A 138 -0.91 12.66 25.48
CA ALA A 138 -1.83 11.53 25.62
C ALA A 138 -3.29 11.99 25.43
N THR A 139 -3.84 11.76 24.24
CA THR A 139 -5.30 11.66 24.04
C THR A 139 -5.77 10.41 24.78
N TRP A 140 -6.70 10.57 25.73
CA TRP A 140 -7.23 9.48 26.55
C TRP A 140 -7.83 8.37 25.67
N TYR A 141 -7.33 7.15 25.83
CA TYR A 141 -8.02 5.93 25.43
C TYR A 141 -8.00 4.99 26.63
N TYR A 142 -9.11 4.95 27.38
CA TYR A 142 -9.48 3.80 28.22
C TYR A 142 -10.73 3.15 27.62
N PRO A 143 -10.86 1.82 27.75
CA PRO A 143 -11.76 1.00 26.97
C PRO A 143 -13.21 1.21 27.41
N CYS A 144 -14.11 1.17 26.45
CA CYS A 144 -15.53 1.00 26.70
C CYS A 144 -15.77 -0.33 27.43
N CYS A 145 -15.78 -0.32 28.77
CA CYS A 145 -16.51 -1.32 29.52
C CYS A 145 -17.99 -0.99 29.36
N PHE A 146 -18.70 -1.84 28.62
CA PHE A 146 -20.14 -1.81 28.46
C PHE A 146 -20.77 -2.20 29.81
N ASP A 147 -20.96 -1.25 30.71
CA ASP A 147 -21.83 -1.44 31.87
C ASP A 147 -23.26 -1.50 31.35
N SER A 148 -23.87 -2.68 31.41
CA SER A 148 -25.31 -2.85 31.25
C SER A 148 -25.81 -3.95 32.18
N PHE A 149 -26.18 -3.50 33.37
CA PHE A 149 -27.43 -3.84 34.05
C PHE A 149 -27.68 -5.32 34.42
N THR A 150 -27.53 -5.62 35.71
CA THR A 150 -28.44 -6.58 36.36
C THR A 150 -28.76 -6.04 37.75
N ALA A 151 -29.87 -5.32 37.83
CA ALA A 151 -30.49 -4.93 39.09
C ALA A 151 -31.01 -6.19 39.80
N ALA A 152 -30.73 -6.28 41.09
CA ALA A 152 -31.36 -7.21 42.01
C ALA A 152 -32.83 -6.83 42.22
N ALA A 153 -33.71 -7.83 42.17
CA ALA A 153 -34.92 -7.97 42.97
C ALA A 153 -35.30 -9.45 43.02
#